data_AF-A0A8X6QCD8-F1
#
_entry.id   AF-A0A8X6QCD8-F1
#
_cell.length_a   1.000
_cell.length_b   1.000
_cell.length_c   1.000
_cell.angle_alpha   90.00
_cell.angle_beta   90.00
_cell.angle_gamma   90.00
#
_symmetry.space_group_name_H-M   'P 1'
#
loop_
_entity.id
_entity.type
_entity.pdbx_description
1 polymer ?
#
loop_
_entity_poly.entity_id
_entity_poly.type
_entity_poly.pdbx_seq_one_letter_code
_entity_poly.pdbx_strand_id
1 'polypeptide(L)' 'MKKKARCAAQRALMLEKGDQMGLFVPSCKEDGSYDVVQCHDSTGYCWCVDDDGKPVRGSSKLNEQPNCTEIGKSRS' A
#
# COMPACT_ATOMS: atom_id res chain seq x y z
N MET A 1 -10.52 1.92 -18.28
CA MET A 1 -10.84 0.60 -17.68
C MET A 1 -9.61 0.12 -16.91
N LYS A 2 -9.79 -0.46 -15.70
CA LYS A 2 -8.77 -1.15 -14.85
C LYS A 2 -7.89 -0.35 -13.86
N LYS A 3 -8.27 0.84 -13.36
CA LYS A 3 -7.56 1.46 -12.21
C LYS A 3 -7.64 0.59 -10.94
N LYS A 4 -8.83 0.03 -10.68
CA LYS A 4 -9.12 -0.75 -9.49
C LYS A 4 -8.32 -2.05 -9.35
N ALA A 5 -7.79 -2.67 -10.39
CA ALA A 5 -7.09 -3.97 -10.27
C ALA A 5 -5.56 -3.85 -10.21
N ARG A 6 -5.01 -2.63 -10.10
CA ARG A 6 -3.57 -2.38 -10.15
C ARG A 6 -2.83 -3.01 -8.99
N CYS A 7 -3.42 -3.01 -7.78
CA CYS A 7 -2.79 -3.61 -6.63
C CYS A 7 -2.66 -5.13 -6.79
N ALA A 8 -3.74 -5.81 -7.19
CA ALA A 8 -3.71 -7.26 -7.40
C ALA A 8 -2.65 -7.68 -8.43
N ALA A 9 -2.55 -6.96 -9.55
CA ALA A 9 -1.52 -7.19 -10.55
C ALA A 9 -0.11 -6.94 -10.00
N GLN A 10 0.11 -5.83 -9.28
CA GLN A 10 1.40 -5.53 -8.64
C GLN A 10 1.77 -6.61 -7.62
N ARG A 11 0.82 -7.04 -6.78
CA ARG A 11 1.01 -8.08 -5.77
C ARG A 11 1.45 -9.40 -6.40
N ALA A 12 0.78 -9.84 -7.46
CA ALA A 12 1.17 -11.04 -8.19
C ALA A 12 2.61 -10.93 -8.72
N LEU A 13 2.96 -9.81 -9.35
CA LEU A 13 4.32 -9.58 -9.87
C LEU A 13 5.38 -9.60 -8.75
N MET A 14 5.09 -9.06 -7.57
CA MET A 14 6.04 -9.08 -6.44
C MET A 14 6.17 -10.47 -5.82
N LEU A 15 5.07 -11.24 -5.74
CA LEU A 15 5.11 -12.63 -5.26
C LEU A 15 5.87 -13.55 -6.21
N GLU A 16 5.69 -13.40 -7.53
CA GLU A 16 6.42 -14.20 -8.53
C GLU A 16 7.90 -13.85 -8.60
N LYS A 17 8.28 -12.60 -8.28
CA LYS A 17 9.69 -12.20 -8.18
C LYS A 17 10.39 -12.66 -6.91
N GLY A 18 9.65 -13.27 -5.98
CA GLY A 18 10.16 -13.83 -4.74
C GLY A 18 10.40 -12.76 -3.68
N ASP A 19 9.89 -13.00 -2.48
CA ASP A 19 10.09 -12.25 -1.22
C ASP A 19 11.58 -12.17 -0.76
N GLN A 20 12.50 -12.73 -1.54
CA GLN A 20 13.90 -13.00 -1.16
C GLN A 20 14.81 -11.78 -0.91
N MET A 21 14.29 -10.54 -0.98
CA MET A 21 15.11 -9.33 -0.80
C MET A 21 14.39 -8.18 -0.08
N GLY A 22 13.45 -8.46 0.83
CA GLY A 22 12.72 -7.39 1.52
C GLY A 22 11.97 -6.48 0.53
N LEU A 23 11.41 -7.11 -0.51
CA LEU A 23 10.59 -6.44 -1.50
C LEU A 23 9.21 -6.21 -0.91
N PHE A 24 8.76 -4.98 -0.97
CA PHE A 24 7.44 -4.61 -0.48
C PHE A 24 6.32 -5.24 -1.31
N VAL A 25 5.56 -6.15 -0.70
CA VAL A 25 4.33 -6.72 -1.26
C VAL A 25 3.14 -5.85 -0.83
N PRO A 26 2.41 -5.22 -1.76
CA PRO A 26 1.29 -4.35 -1.41
C PRO A 26 0.10 -5.16 -0.87
N SER A 27 -0.56 -4.63 0.16
CA SER A 27 -1.90 -5.06 0.57
C SER A 27 -2.95 -4.52 -0.38
N CYS A 28 -3.90 -5.37 -0.75
CA CYS A 28 -4.96 -5.07 -1.69
C CYS A 28 -6.32 -5.40 -1.09
N LYS A 29 -7.33 -4.60 -1.44
CA LYS A 29 -8.73 -4.88 -1.14
C LYS A 29 -9.28 -5.97 -2.06
N GLU A 30 -10.45 -6.48 -1.69
CA GLU A 30 -11.14 -7.54 -2.44
C GLU A 30 -11.51 -7.11 -3.88
N ASP A 31 -11.75 -5.81 -4.11
CA ASP A 31 -11.98 -5.27 -5.46
C ASP A 31 -10.71 -5.10 -6.30
N GLY A 32 -9.55 -5.46 -5.72
CA GLY A 32 -8.23 -5.42 -6.34
C GLY A 32 -7.50 -4.07 -6.18
N SER A 33 -8.10 -3.10 -5.47
CA SER A 33 -7.52 -1.78 -5.25
C SER A 33 -6.46 -1.82 -4.15
N TYR A 34 -5.66 -0.77 -4.00
CA TYR A 34 -4.75 -0.70 -2.85
C TYR A 34 -5.56 -0.56 -1.56
N ASP A 35 -5.11 -1.24 -0.51
CA ASP A 35 -5.58 -0.90 0.82
C ASP A 35 -5.07 0.50 1.19
N VAL A 36 -5.83 1.22 2.00
CA VAL A 36 -5.44 2.58 2.38
C VAL A 36 -4.22 2.57 3.30
N VAL A 37 -4.05 1.49 4.07
CA VAL A 37 -2.86 1.25 4.90
C VAL A 37 -2.01 0.18 4.23
N GLN A 38 -0.76 0.53 3.92
CA GLN A 38 0.25 -0.41 3.47
C GLN A 38 1.28 -0.62 4.56
N CYS A 39 1.66 -1.87 4.82
CA CYS A 39 2.68 -2.23 5.80
C CYS A 39 3.78 -3.06 5.14
N HIS A 40 5.03 -2.71 5.45
CA HIS A 40 6.20 -3.45 5.05
C HIS A 40 6.71 -4.26 6.23
N ASP A 41 6.33 -5.54 6.27
CA ASP A 41 6.63 -6.44 7.38
C ASP A 41 8.14 -6.55 7.65
N SER A 42 8.95 -6.58 6.59
CA SER A 42 10.42 -6.67 6.70
C SER A 42 11.07 -5.47 7.37
N THR A 43 10.46 -4.28 7.33
CA THR A 43 11.01 -3.07 7.98
C THR A 43 10.17 -2.58 9.16
N GLY A 44 8.97 -3.14 9.37
CA GLY A 44 8.01 -2.70 10.38
C GLY A 44 7.33 -1.35 10.09
N TYR A 45 7.51 -0.78 8.90
CA TYR A 45 6.91 0.52 8.56
C TYR A 45 5.54 0.34 7.92
N CYS A 46 4.55 1.09 8.40
CA CYS A 46 3.25 1.23 7.78
C CYS A 46 3.02 2.68 7.31
N TRP A 47 2.31 2.89 6.20
CA TRP A 47 2.00 4.21 5.67
C TRP A 47 0.65 4.23 4.97
N CYS A 48 0.07 5.42 4.84
CA CYS A 48 -1.14 5.60 4.06
C CYS A 48 -0.80 5.71 2.57
N VAL A 49 -1.67 5.19 1.70
CA VAL A 49 -1.55 5.38 0.25
C VAL A 49 -2.81 6.00 -0.36
N ASP A 50 -2.64 6.63 -1.52
CA ASP A 50 -3.76 7.07 -2.36
C ASP A 50 -4.31 5.95 -3.27
N ASP A 51 -5.34 6.25 -4.07
CA ASP A 51 -6.01 5.29 -4.98
C ASP A 51 -5.06 4.67 -6.03
N ASP A 52 -3.97 5.35 -6.38
CA ASP A 52 -2.92 4.85 -7.26
C ASP A 52 -1.84 4.06 -6.49
N GLY A 53 -1.99 3.87 -5.17
CA GLY A 53 -1.07 3.11 -4.32
C GLY A 53 0.19 3.87 -3.91
N LYS A 54 0.22 5.20 -4.09
CA LYS A 54 1.39 6.01 -3.73
C LYS A 54 1.34 6.43 -2.26
N PRO A 55 2.49 6.39 -1.55
CA PRO A 55 2.55 6.79 -0.15
C PRO A 55 2.20 8.27 0.04
N VAL A 56 1.35 8.54 1.02
CA VAL A 56 1.04 9.91 1.45
C VAL A 56 2.17 10.43 2.34
N ARG A 57 2.71 11.60 2.01
CA ARG A 57 3.81 12.22 2.76
C ARG A 57 3.43 12.43 4.22
N GLY A 58 4.34 12.06 5.13
CA GLY A 58 4.15 12.22 6.57
C GLY A 58 3.26 11.17 7.24
N SER A 59 2.74 10.19 6.48
CA SER A 59 1.90 9.12 7.03
C SER A 59 2.67 7.88 7.51
N SER A 60 3.98 7.81 7.26
CA SER A 60 4.80 6.66 7.61
C SER A 60 5.02 6.56 9.13
N LYS A 61 4.73 5.38 9.69
CA LYS A 61 4.81 5.03 11.10
C LYS A 61 5.57 3.72 11.26
N LEU A 62 6.42 3.64 12.27
CA LEU A 62 7.19 2.43 12.60
C LEU A 62 6.47 1.66 13.71
N ASN A 63 6.19 0.37 13.50
CA ASN A 63 5.50 -0.52 14.44
C ASN A 63 4.11 -0.04 14.89
N GLU A 64 3.49 0.87 14.13
CA GLU A 64 2.19 1.46 14.43
C GLU A 64 1.38 1.61 13.13
N GLN A 65 0.07 1.36 13.19
CA GLN A 65 -0.83 1.63 12.07
C GLN A 65 -1.14 3.13 11.97
N PRO A 66 -0.90 3.77 10.82
CA PRO A 66 -1.27 5.16 10.62
C PRO A 66 -2.78 5.33 10.49
N ASN A 67 -3.31 6.41 11.07
CA ASN A 67 -4.70 6.79 10.89
C ASN A 67 -4.91 7.44 9.51
N CYS A 68 -5.41 6.66 8.54
CA CYS A 68 -5.57 7.13 7.16
C CYS A 68 -6.93 7.79 6.86
N THR A 69 -7.83 7.90 7.84
CA THR A 69 -9.17 8.50 7.66
C THR A 69 -9.13 9.99 7.34
N GLU A 70 -8.09 10.70 7.78
CA GLU A 70 -7.95 12.16 7.62
C GLU A 70 -6.96 12.56 6.50
N ILE A 71 -6.18 11.59 6.01
CA ILE A 71 -5.00 11.85 5.16
C ILE A 71 -5.36 11.87 3.66
N GLY A 72 -6.49 11.26 3.27
CA GLY A 72 -7.00 11.21 1.90
C GLY A 72 -7.71 12.46 1.38
N LYS A 73 -7.82 13.55 2.19
CA LYS A 73 -8.59 14.75 1.84
C LYS A 73 -7.78 15.91 1.22
N SER A 74 -6.47 15.79 1.00
CA SER A 74 -5.68 16.88 0.40
C SER A 74 -5.76 16.96 -1.13
N ARG A 75 -6.98 16.93 -1.69
CA ARG A 75 -7.29 17.44 -3.04
C ARG A 75 -8.70 18.02 -3.02
N SER A 76 -8.83 19.24 -2.50
CA SER A 76 -9.91 20.17 -2.88
C SER A 76 -9.46 20.97 -4.10
#